data_AF-A0A2T5JFG6-F1
#
_entry.id   AF-A0A2T5JFG6-F1
#
_cell.length_a   1.000
_cell.length_b   1.000
_cell.length_c   1.000
_cell.angle_alpha   90.00
_cell.angle_beta   90.00
_cell.angle_gamma   90.00
#
_symmetry.space_group_name_H-M   'P 1'
#
loop_
_entity.id
_entity.type
_entity.pdbx_description
1 polymer ?
#
loop_
_entity_poly.entity_id
_entity_poly.type
_entity_poly.pdbx_seq_one_letter_code
_entity_poly.pdbx_strand_id
1 'polypeptide(L)' 'MKLLPHRFRPPKKNDLKGWQLVNFLIDNGFTYQHIYQVGKSELVKGKYNNYTPYPKNLSDAKEFIEQHKKYARPNKH' A
#
# COMPACT_ATOMS: atom_id res chain seq x y z
N MET A 1 -6.64 17.88 -1.39
CA MET A 1 -7.05 16.67 -2.16
C MET A 1 -5.85 15.74 -2.25
N LYS A 2 -5.96 14.47 -1.84
CA LYS A 2 -4.86 13.49 -1.99
C LYS A 2 -5.02 12.78 -3.33
N LEU A 3 -4.07 12.96 -4.26
CA LEU A 3 -4.06 12.25 -5.55
C LEU A 3 -3.52 10.84 -5.34
N LEU A 4 -4.37 9.84 -5.58
CA LEU A 4 -4.00 8.43 -5.48
C LEU A 4 -3.78 7.83 -6.89
N PRO A 5 -2.87 6.86 -7.04
CA PRO A 5 -2.53 6.28 -8.34
C PRO A 5 -3.67 5.42 -8.88
N HIS A 6 -3.66 5.14 -10.19
CA HIS A 6 -4.69 4.33 -10.88
C HIS A 6 -4.97 2.93 -10.28
N ARG A 7 -4.02 2.35 -9.54
CA ARG A 7 -4.21 1.05 -8.86
C ARG A 7 -5.05 1.15 -7.59
N PHE A 8 -5.21 2.35 -7.06
CA PHE A 8 -6.09 2.59 -5.93
C PHE A 8 -7.52 2.27 -6.35
N ARG A 9 -8.11 1.28 -5.69
CA ARG A 9 -9.51 0.95 -5.82
C ARG A 9 -10.22 1.45 -4.58
N PRO A 10 -10.94 2.58 -4.66
CA PRO A 10 -11.62 3.13 -3.50
C PRO A 10 -12.65 2.11 -2.98
N PRO A 11 -12.76 1.94 -1.65
CA PRO A 11 -13.86 1.20 -1.05
C PRO A 11 -15.21 1.83 -1.44
N LYS A 12 -16.29 1.05 -1.30
CA LYS A 12 -17.65 1.60 -1.45
C LYS A 12 -17.85 2.71 -0.41
N LYS A 13 -18.69 3.71 -0.72
CA LYS A 13 -18.96 4.84 0.17
C LYS A 13 -19.33 4.42 1.60
N ASN A 14 -20.12 3.35 1.73
CA ASN A 14 -20.60 2.84 3.02
C ASN A 14 -19.67 1.81 3.68
N ASP A 15 -18.55 1.46 3.04
CA ASP A 15 -17.57 0.52 3.60
C ASP A 15 -16.62 1.25 4.56
N LEU A 16 -17.11 1.48 5.78
CA LEU A 16 -16.36 2.20 6.82
C LEU A 16 -15.04 1.50 7.16
N LYS A 17 -15.01 0.17 7.19
CA LYS A 17 -13.80 -0.60 7.50
C LYS A 17 -12.76 -0.45 6.39
N GLY A 18 -13.19 -0.48 5.13
CA GLY A 18 -12.34 -0.20 3.98
C GLY A 18 -11.73 1.21 4.07
N TRP A 19 -12.54 2.23 4.36
CA TRP A 19 -12.03 3.60 4.52
C TRP A 19 -11.09 3.77 5.71
N GLN A 20 -11.35 3.09 6.83
CA GLN A 20 -10.44 3.06 7.98
C GLN A 20 -9.07 2.48 7.59
N LEU A 21 -9.04 1.38 6.83
CA LEU A 21 -7.80 0.80 6.32
C LEU A 21 -7.05 1.75 5.39
N VAL A 22 -7.77 2.39 4.45
CA VAL A 22 -7.19 3.39 3.52
C VAL A 22 -6.53 4.52 4.30
N ASN A 23 -7.23 5.09 5.28
CA ASN A 23 -6.69 6.17 6.11
C ASN A 23 -5.47 5.71 6.90
N PHE A 24 -5.55 4.54 7.55
CA PHE A 24 -4.45 3.97 8.30
C PHE A 24 -3.18 3.80 7.46
N LEU A 25 -3.30 3.30 6.23
CA LEU A 25 -2.17 3.16 5.31
C LEU A 25 -1.59 4.51 4.91
N ILE A 26 -2.45 5.47 4.55
CA ILE A 26 -2.03 6.80 4.14
C ILE A 26 -1.32 7.55 5.28
N ASP A 27 -1.85 7.48 6.50
CA ASP A 27 -1.26 8.13 7.67
C ASP A 27 0.12 7.56 7.99
N ASN A 28 0.36 6.29 7.65
CA ASN A 28 1.67 5.63 7.75
C ASN A 28 2.56 5.80 6.48
N GLY A 29 2.20 6.71 5.57
CA GLY A 29 3.03 7.05 4.39
C GLY A 29 2.84 6.14 3.17
N PHE A 30 1.79 5.30 3.16
CA PHE A 30 1.47 4.41 2.05
C PHE A 30 0.24 4.89 1.28
N THR A 31 0.49 5.54 0.14
CA THR A 31 -0.51 6.12 -0.76
C THR A 31 -0.77 5.23 -1.98
N TYR A 32 -0.81 3.90 -1.81
CA TYR A 32 -1.00 2.93 -2.90
C TYR A 32 0.07 3.00 -4.02
N GLN A 33 1.27 3.50 -3.71
CA GLN A 33 2.41 3.47 -4.61
C GLN A 33 2.87 2.04 -4.90
N HIS A 34 3.63 1.84 -5.99
CA HIS A 34 4.24 0.53 -6.24
C HIS A 34 5.31 0.26 -5.19
N ILE A 35 5.24 -0.93 -4.61
CA ILE A 35 6.25 -1.47 -3.70
C ILE A 35 6.70 -2.79 -4.31
N TYR A 36 8.01 -2.97 -4.45
CA TYR A 36 8.58 -4.20 -4.98
C TYR A 36 8.74 -5.24 -3.87
N GLN A 37 8.51 -6.50 -4.21
CA GLN A 37 8.66 -7.61 -3.24
C GLN A 37 10.11 -7.71 -2.76
N VAL A 38 10.29 -7.74 -1.44
CA VAL A 38 11.61 -7.91 -0.81
C VAL A 38 12.17 -9.29 -1.18
N GLY A 39 13.43 -9.35 -1.62
CA GLY A 39 14.11 -10.61 -1.92
C GLY A 39 13.96 -11.14 -3.36
N LYS A 40 13.16 -10.49 -4.22
CA LYS A 40 13.21 -10.75 -5.66
C LYS A 40 14.26 -9.83 -6.31
N SER A 41 15.31 -10.43 -6.86
CA SER A 41 16.31 -9.73 -7.66
C SER A 41 15.66 -9.06 -8.87
N GLU A 42 16.19 -7.90 -9.30
CA GLU A 42 15.83 -7.27 -10.58
C GLU A 42 16.01 -8.21 -11.78
N LEU A 43 16.75 -9.31 -11.61
CA LEU A 43 16.99 -10.36 -12.60
C LEU A 43 15.81 -11.34 -12.72
N VAL A 44 14.92 -11.43 -11.72
CA VAL A 44 13.67 -12.20 -11.79
C VAL A 44 12.53 -11.25 -12.19
N LYS A 45 12.69 -10.59 -13.34
CA LYS A 45 11.65 -9.78 -13.99
C LYS A 45 10.65 -10.70 -14.70
N GLY A 46 9.88 -11.45 -13.93
CA GLY A 46 8.62 -11.99 -14.44
C GLY A 46 7.71 -10.82 -14.81
N LYS A 47 7.19 -10.80 -16.04
CA LYS A 47 6.48 -9.67 -16.67
C LYS A 47 5.28 -9.10 -15.87
N TYR A 48 4.82 -9.79 -14.81
CA TYR A 48 3.58 -9.44 -14.10
C TYR A 48 3.57 -9.56 -12.55
N ASN A 49 4.62 -10.00 -11.84
CA ASN A 49 4.47 -10.45 -10.43
C ASN A 49 5.50 -9.91 -9.41
N ASN A 50 6.02 -8.71 -9.63
CA ASN A 50 7.09 -8.16 -8.79
C ASN A 50 6.62 -7.14 -7.73
N TYR A 51 5.31 -6.87 -7.64
CA TYR A 51 4.76 -5.91 -6.70
C TYR A 51 4.17 -6.58 -5.46
N THR A 52 4.34 -5.94 -4.31
CA THR A 52 3.68 -6.33 -3.07
C THR A 52 2.21 -5.88 -3.13
N PRO A 53 1.24 -6.78 -2.94
CA PRO A 53 -0.16 -6.40 -2.84
C PRO A 53 -0.40 -5.61 -1.55
N TYR A 54 -1.30 -4.63 -1.61
CA TYR A 54 -1.73 -3.92 -0.43
C TYR A 54 -2.61 -4.81 0.46
N PRO A 55 -2.56 -4.62 1.79
CA PRO A 55 -3.35 -5.38 2.75
C PRO A 55 -4.85 -5.16 2.53
N LYS A 56 -5.66 -6.15 2.90
CA LYS A 56 -7.12 -6.11 2.78
C LYS A 56 -7.85 -5.86 4.09
N ASN A 57 -7.12 -5.92 5.21
CA ASN A 57 -7.65 -5.69 6.54
C ASN A 57 -6.60 -4.99 7.42
N LEU A 58 -7.02 -4.48 8.58
CA LEU A 58 -6.15 -3.74 9.50
C LEU A 58 -5.06 -4.59 10.16
N SER A 59 -5.27 -5.90 10.32
CA SER A 59 -4.25 -6.79 10.90
C SER A 59 -3.06 -6.90 9.97
N ASP A 60 -3.32 -7.30 8.71
CA ASP A 60 -2.32 -7.39 7.66
C ASP A 60 -1.64 -6.03 7.41
N ALA A 61 -2.37 -4.92 7.61
CA ALA A 61 -1.83 -3.59 7.42
C ALA A 61 -0.73 -3.23 8.42
N LYS A 62 -0.85 -3.67 9.67
CA LYS A 62 0.20 -3.47 10.67
C LYS A 62 1.49 -4.20 10.26
N GLU A 63 1.37 -5.46 9.87
CA GLU A 63 2.50 -6.25 9.40
C GLU A 63 3.11 -5.67 8.12
N PHE A 64 2.27 -5.22 7.19
CA PHE A 64 2.69 -4.59 5.94
C PHE A 64 3.52 -3.34 6.19
N ILE A 65 3.08 -2.47 7.12
CA ILE A 65 3.81 -1.24 7.49
C ILE A 65 5.19 -1.61 8.02
N GLU A 66 5.27 -2.54 8.99
CA GLU A 66 6.54 -2.97 9.58
C GLU A 66 7.51 -3.51 8.53
N GLN A 67 7.04 -4.37 7.62
CA GLN A 67 7.88 -4.98 6.58
C GLN A 67 8.33 -3.98 5.51
N HIS A 68 7.56 -2.91 5.26
CA HIS A 68 7.77 -2.00 4.15
C HIS A 68 8.09 -0.56 4.57
N LYS A 69 8.45 -0.30 5.84
CA LYS A 69 8.77 1.03 6.39
C LYS A 69 9.69 1.86 5.50
N LYS A 70 10.70 1.22 4.88
CA LYS A 70 11.64 1.87 3.95
C LYS A 70 11.01 2.50 2.69
N TYR A 71 9.80 2.06 2.33
CA TYR A 71 9.05 2.57 1.18
C TYR A 71 7.95 3.57 1.58
N ALA A 72 7.78 3.83 2.88
CA ALA A 72 6.86 4.84 3.37
C ALA A 72 7.33 6.22 2.89
N ARG A 73 6.39 7.01 2.36
CA ARG A 73 6.67 8.38 1.95
C ARG A 73 6.55 9.29 3.16
N PRO A 74 7.45 10.28 3.33
CA PRO A 74 7.27 11.28 4.37
C PRO A 74 5.96 12.03 4.13
N ASN A 75 5.10 12.11 5.14
CA ASN A 75 3.88 12.90 5.08
C ASN A 75 4.28 14.37 4.94
N LYS A 76 4.19 14.90 3.72
CA LYS A 76 4.23 16.35 3.49
C LYS A 76 2.88 16.90 3.95
N HIS A 77 2.86 17.49 5.14
CA HIS A 77 1.75 18.30 5.64
C HIS A 77 1.55 19.53 4.77
#